data_AF-A0A9D1KDK6-F1
#
_entry.id   AF-A0A9D1KDK6-F1
#
_cell.length_a   1.000
_cell.length_b   1.000
_cell.length_c   1.000
_cell.angle_alpha   90.00
_cell.angle_beta   90.00
_cell.angle_gamma   90.00
#
_symmetry.space_group_name_H-M   'P 1'
#
loop_
_entity.id
_entity.type
_entity.pdbx_description
1 polymer ?
#
loop_
_entity_poly.entity_id
_entity_poly.type
_entity_poly.pdbx_seq_one_letter_code
_entity_poly.pdbx_strand_id
1 'polypeptide(L)' 'MSEIEIKQMQEKIDAGILLAQKRLIEKTKKEDGKLVVVRDGKVVRIKARDLK' A
#
# COMPACT_ATOMS: atom_id res chain seq x y z
N MET A 1 -5.42 28.36 1.77
CA MET A 1 -5.83 27.20 0.95
C MET A 1 -7.28 26.91 1.27
N SER A 2 -8.10 26.75 0.24
CA SER A 2 -9.51 26.40 0.38
C SER A 2 -9.68 24.94 0.77
N GLU A 3 -10.82 24.60 1.36
CA GLU A 3 -11.17 23.21 1.70
C GLU A 3 -11.18 22.29 0.45
N ILE A 4 -11.56 22.84 -0.71
CA ILE A 4 -11.58 22.12 -1.98
C ILE A 4 -10.15 21.74 -2.41
N GLU A 5 -9.21 22.69 -2.34
CA GLU A 5 -7.81 22.42 -2.67
C GLU A 5 -7.18 21.39 -1.73
N ILE A 6 -7.50 21.46 -0.43
CA ILE A 6 -7.03 20.49 0.58
C ILE A 6 -7.56 19.09 0.24
N LYS A 7 -8.85 18.97 -0.08
CA LYS A 7 -9.45 17.68 -0.45
C LYS A 7 -8.82 17.10 -1.73
N GLN A 8 -8.62 17.90 -2.76
CA GLN A 8 -7.98 17.46 -4.01
C GLN A 8 -6.52 17.03 -3.79
N MET A 9 -5.79 17.68 -2.90
CA MET A 9 -4.44 17.25 -2.54
C MET A 9 -4.46 15.92 -1.80
N GLN A 10 -5.38 15.73 -0.85
CA GLN A 10 -5.53 14.47 -0.14
C GLN A 10 -5.84 13.31 -1.09
N GLU A 11 -6.77 13.51 -2.04
CA GLU A 11 -7.11 12.51 -3.06
C GLU A 11 -5.88 12.09 -3.91
N LYS A 12 -5.00 13.05 -4.26
CA LYS A 12 -3.76 12.75 -5.00
C LYS A 12 -2.75 11.98 -4.14
N ILE A 13 -2.64 12.31 -2.87
CA ILE A 13 -1.77 11.61 -1.92
C ILE A 13 -2.24 10.16 -1.75
N ASP A 14 -3.54 9.97 -1.52
CA ASP A 14 -4.16 8.65 -1.35
C ASP A 14 -3.96 7.80 -2.61
N ALA A 15 -4.19 8.38 -3.80
CA ALA A 15 -3.93 7.70 -5.07
C ALA A 15 -2.46 7.30 -5.24
N GLY A 16 -1.53 8.16 -4.83
CA GLY A 16 -0.09 7.89 -4.85
C GLY A 16 0.30 6.73 -3.93
N ILE A 17 -0.23 6.71 -2.70
CA ILE A 17 0.02 5.65 -1.72
C ILE A 17 -0.52 4.30 -2.23
N LEU A 18 -1.74 4.28 -2.76
CA LEU A 18 -2.35 3.08 -3.34
C LEU A 18 -1.52 2.53 -4.50
N LEU A 19 -1.03 3.41 -5.38
CA LEU A 19 -0.18 3.02 -6.51
C LEU A 19 1.17 2.45 -6.02
N ALA A 20 1.80 3.07 -5.03
CA ALA A 20 3.05 2.60 -4.45
C ALA A 20 2.88 1.22 -3.79
N GLN A 21 1.79 1.04 -3.03
CA GLN A 21 1.45 -0.24 -2.40
C GLN A 21 1.26 -1.35 -3.44
N LYS A 22 0.49 -1.08 -4.51
CA LYS A 22 0.28 -2.04 -5.59
C LYS A 22 1.59 -2.47 -6.23
N ARG A 23 2.45 -1.50 -6.60
CA ARG A 23 3.76 -1.77 -7.20
C ARG A 23 4.68 -2.57 -6.28
N LEU A 24 4.68 -2.26 -4.98
CA LEU A 24 5.47 -3.00 -3.98
C LEU A 24 5.04 -4.47 -3.93
N ILE A 25 3.73 -4.73 -3.79
CA ILE A 25 3.19 -6.09 -3.72
C ILE A 25 3.50 -6.86 -5.01
N GLU A 26 3.28 -6.27 -6.18
CA GLU A 26 3.56 -6.89 -7.48
C GLU A 26 5.04 -7.25 -7.64
N LYS A 27 5.94 -6.33 -7.30
CA LYS A 27 7.39 -6.56 -7.36
C LYS A 27 7.80 -7.71 -6.43
N THR A 28 7.37 -7.66 -5.17
CA THR A 28 7.72 -8.69 -4.19
C THR A 28 7.11 -10.05 -4.53
N LYS A 29 5.92 -10.10 -5.16
CA LYS A 29 5.33 -11.34 -5.70
C LYS A 29 6.23 -11.98 -6.77
N LYS A 30 6.77 -11.18 -7.70
CA LYS A 30 7.70 -11.67 -8.75
C LYS A 30 9.01 -12.24 -8.17
N GLU A 31 9.46 -11.70 -7.04
CA GLU A 31 10.69 -12.11 -6.36
C GLU A 31 10.47 -13.25 -5.32
N ASP A 32 9.27 -13.84 -5.23
CA ASP A 32 8.82 -14.75 -4.14
C ASP A 32 9.15 -14.23 -2.72
N GLY A 33 9.17 -12.90 -2.58
CA GLY A 33 9.59 -12.23 -1.36
C GLY A 33 8.52 -12.20 -0.27
N LYS A 34 8.88 -11.62 0.87
CA LYS A 34 7.99 -11.44 2.03
C LYS A 34 7.79 -9.96 2.32
N LEU A 35 6.59 -9.59 2.75
CA LEU A 35 6.26 -8.25 3.24
C LEU A 35 5.89 -8.31 4.73
N VAL A 36 6.13 -7.20 5.42
CA VAL A 36 5.65 -6.98 6.78
C VAL A 36 4.36 -6.17 6.67
N VAL A 37 3.27 -6.68 7.23
CA VAL A 37 1.94 -6.08 7.17
C VAL A 37 1.26 -6.14 8.54
N VAL A 38 0.23 -5.33 8.73
CA VAL A 38 -0.67 -5.46 9.87
C VAL A 38 -1.86 -6.34 9.46
N ARG A 39 -2.13 -7.42 10.20
CA ARG A 39 -3.35 -8.24 10.11
C ARG A 39 -3.91 -8.46 11.51
N ASP A 40 -5.21 -8.25 11.68
CA ASP A 40 -5.91 -8.42 12.97
C ASP A 40 -5.22 -7.66 14.12
N GLY A 41 -4.74 -6.44 13.84
CA GLY A 41 -4.02 -5.59 14.79
C GLY A 41 -2.59 -6.03 15.11
N LYS A 42 -2.06 -7.08 14.48
CA LYS A 42 -0.71 -7.60 14.71
C LYS A 42 0.20 -7.39 13.51
N VAL A 43 1.47 -7.05 13.78
CA VAL A 43 2.52 -6.98 12.76
C VAL A 43 2.98 -8.40 12.43
N VAL A 44 2.83 -8.81 11.18
CA VAL A 44 3.18 -10.16 10.70
C VAL A 44 4.02 -10.08 9.43
N ARG A 45 4.87 -11.09 9.21
CA ARG A 45 5.65 -11.25 7.97
C ARG A 45 5.03 -12.35 7.12
N ILE A 46 4.54 -12.02 5.93
CA ILE A 46 3.82 -12.94 5.03
C ILE A 46 4.48 -12.96 3.65
N LYS A 47 4.40 -14.09 2.93
CA LYS A 47 4.83 -14.11 1.52
C LYS A 47 3.91 -13.21 0.71
N ALA A 48 4.47 -12.43 -0.20
CA ALA A 48 3.69 -11.49 -0.99
C ALA A 48 2.62 -12.21 -1.85
N ARG A 49 2.86 -13.45 -2.27
CA ARG A 49 1.89 -14.28 -3.02
C ARG A 49 0.63 -14.65 -2.23
N ASP A 50 0.70 -14.63 -0.90
CA ASP A 50 -0.43 -14.96 -0.01
C ASP A 50 -1.25 -13.70 0.37
N LEU A 51 -0.85 -12.53 -0.14
CA LEU A 51 -1.65 -11.31 -0.09
C LEU A 51 -2.65 -11.33 -1.25
N LYS A 52 -3.94 -11.41 -0.90
CA LYS A 52 -5.06 -11.25 -1.84
C LYS A 52 -5.07 -9.84 -2.40
#